data_AF-A0A538ALU3-F1
#
_entry.id   AF-A0A538ALU3-F1
#
_cell.length_a   1.000
_cell.length_b   1.000
_cell.length_c   1.000
_cell.angle_alpha   90.00
_cell.angle_beta   90.00
_cell.angle_gamma   90.00
#
_symmetry.space_group_name_H-M   'P 1'
#
loop_
_entity.id
_entity.type
_entity.pdbx_description
1 polymer ?
#
loop_
_entity_poly.entity_id
_entity_poly.type
_entity_poly.pdbx_seq_one_letter_code
_entity_poly.pdbx_strand_id
1 'polypeptide(L)'
;MKVETVALREELETLTRHYHHLQVEHQNAQAGSSVRRHLEEKLLGVRERFDRVLEEWVPEEQLREAWRAYLDHHGPEPEGPPAIQPVVFRGRSGVTGSIVEIRGTGDDLKVEVDGALIERLVADKDFASTEPVVSFRLNDNEFQETFAASTEALQALAAFLDRGDSPPWGHASELLADGLIDVHFDLTPRGHRALAR
;
A
#
# COMPACT_ATOMS: atom_id res chain seq x y z
N MET A 1 9.21 19.33 5.01
CA MET A 1 7.90 19.52 4.35
C MET A 1 7.97 18.86 2.98
N LYS A 2 7.45 17.63 2.88
CA LYS A 2 6.97 16.99 1.65
C LYS A 2 6.18 15.75 2.10
N VAL A 3 4.99 15.63 1.52
CA VAL A 3 3.86 14.80 1.94
C VAL A 3 4.16 13.33 1.64
N GLU A 4 3.77 12.44 2.56
CA GLU A 4 3.97 10.97 2.54
C GLU A 4 3.04 10.26 1.54
N THR A 5 3.11 10.67 0.28
CA THR A 5 2.48 10.01 -0.88
C THR A 5 3.46 9.06 -1.60
N VAL A 6 4.56 8.72 -0.93
CA VAL A 6 5.81 8.28 -1.57
C VAL A 6 6.04 6.76 -1.54
N ALA A 7 5.29 5.99 -0.74
CA ALA A 7 5.61 4.58 -0.47
C ALA A 7 5.69 3.66 -1.71
N LEU A 8 4.72 3.70 -2.63
CA LEU A 8 4.73 2.81 -3.81
C LEU A 8 5.83 3.18 -4.81
N ARG A 9 6.01 4.49 -5.04
CA ARG A 9 7.08 4.99 -5.90
C ARG A 9 8.45 4.69 -5.29
N GLU A 10 8.62 4.94 -3.99
CA GLU A 10 9.84 4.63 -3.24
C GLU A 10 10.16 3.14 -3.25
N GLU A 11 9.16 2.27 -3.13
CA GLU A 11 9.34 0.83 -3.24
C GLU A 11 9.84 0.43 -4.63
N LEU A 12 9.19 0.93 -5.71
CA LEU A 12 9.64 0.68 -7.08
C LEU A 12 11.06 1.22 -7.32
N GLU A 13 11.37 2.43 -6.89
CA GLU A 13 12.71 3.02 -6.97
C GLU A 13 13.75 2.23 -6.17
N THR A 14 13.38 1.75 -4.98
CA THR A 14 14.25 0.95 -4.12
C THR A 14 14.56 -0.39 -4.76
N LEU A 15 13.54 -1.07 -5.31
CA LEU A 15 13.70 -2.31 -6.04
C LEU A 15 14.55 -2.11 -7.30
N THR A 16 14.33 -1.05 -8.07
CA THR A 16 15.16 -0.72 -9.24
C THR A 16 16.62 -0.49 -8.85
N ARG A 17 16.86 0.32 -7.81
CA ARG A 17 18.23 0.60 -7.35
C ARG A 17 18.93 -0.67 -6.87
N HIS A 18 18.22 -1.53 -6.14
CA HIS A 18 18.74 -2.81 -5.68
C HIS A 18 19.06 -3.74 -6.87
N TYR A 19 18.17 -3.82 -7.86
CA TYR A 19 18.39 -4.61 -9.07
C TYR A 19 19.62 -4.15 -9.85
N HIS A 20 19.76 -2.85 -10.11
CA HIS A 20 20.92 -2.29 -10.81
C HIS A 20 22.23 -2.54 -10.05
N HIS A 21 22.19 -2.44 -8.72
CA HIS A 21 23.35 -2.78 -7.89
C HIS A 21 23.76 -4.25 -8.05
N LEU A 22 22.81 -5.18 -7.94
CA LEU A 22 23.06 -6.61 -8.14
C LEU A 22 23.55 -6.92 -9.57
N GLN A 23 23.05 -6.19 -10.57
CA GLN A 23 23.45 -6.36 -11.96
C GLN A 23 24.93 -5.97 -12.17
N VAL A 24 25.38 -4.89 -11.54
CA VAL A 24 26.80 -4.49 -11.54
C VAL A 24 27.66 -5.53 -10.82
N GLU A 25 27.22 -6.04 -9.65
CA GLU A 25 27.95 -7.10 -8.96
C GLU A 25 28.04 -8.39 -9.80
N HIS A 26 26.94 -8.77 -10.46
CA HIS A 26 26.89 -9.94 -11.33
C HIS A 26 27.83 -9.82 -12.53
N GLN A 27 27.85 -8.64 -13.17
CA GLN A 27 28.76 -8.37 -14.29
C GLN A 27 30.24 -8.48 -13.89
N ASN A 28 30.57 -8.06 -12.67
CA ASN A 28 31.94 -8.12 -12.14
C ASN A 28 32.33 -9.48 -11.56
N ALA A 29 31.36 -10.37 -11.27
CA ALA A 29 31.62 -11.70 -10.74
C ALA A 29 32.19 -12.65 -11.80
N GLN A 30 33.17 -13.47 -11.40
CA GLN A 30 33.78 -14.47 -12.30
C GLN A 30 32.74 -15.41 -12.90
N ALA A 31 32.87 -15.66 -14.21
CA ALA A 31 32.00 -16.55 -14.96
C ALA A 31 32.00 -17.97 -14.36
N GLY A 32 30.80 -18.55 -14.19
CA GLY A 32 30.62 -19.90 -13.66
C GLY A 32 30.85 -20.07 -12.15
N SER A 33 31.19 -19.00 -11.43
CA SER A 33 31.34 -19.04 -9.97
C SER A 33 30.00 -19.27 -9.27
N SER A 34 30.05 -19.86 -8.07
CA SER A 34 28.87 -19.97 -7.19
C SER A 34 28.28 -18.61 -6.84
N VAL A 35 29.13 -17.59 -6.67
CA VAL A 35 28.72 -16.21 -6.41
C VAL A 35 27.88 -15.66 -7.56
N ARG A 36 28.30 -15.88 -8.82
CA ARG A 36 27.55 -15.42 -9.99
C ARG A 36 26.16 -16.06 -10.07
N ARG A 37 26.05 -17.38 -9.81
CA ARG A 37 24.75 -18.08 -9.76
C ARG A 37 23.86 -17.54 -8.65
N HIS A 38 24.41 -17.30 -7.47
CA HIS A 38 23.67 -16.70 -6.34
C HIS A 38 23.15 -15.29 -6.67
N LEU A 39 23.94 -14.49 -7.40
CA LEU A 39 23.51 -13.18 -7.86
C LEU A 39 22.41 -13.28 -8.94
N GLU A 40 22.42 -14.29 -9.80
CA GLU A 40 21.34 -14.56 -10.77
C GLU A 40 20.01 -14.87 -10.06
N GLU A 41 20.04 -15.72 -9.03
CA GLU A 41 18.86 -16.03 -8.21
C GLU A 41 18.31 -14.77 -7.51
N LYS A 42 19.19 -13.93 -6.97
CA LYS A 42 18.78 -12.65 -6.36
C LYS A 42 18.18 -11.68 -7.36
N LEU A 43 18.77 -11.54 -8.55
CA LEU A 43 18.24 -10.69 -9.62
C LEU A 43 16.84 -11.14 -10.02
N LEU A 44 16.63 -12.45 -10.17
CA LEU A 44 15.32 -13.02 -10.46
C LEU A 44 14.31 -12.68 -9.36
N GLY A 45 14.66 -12.89 -8.09
CA GLY A 45 13.76 -12.59 -6.97
C GLY A 45 13.39 -11.11 -6.86
N VAL A 46 14.33 -10.19 -7.11
CA VAL A 46 14.02 -8.75 -7.15
C VAL A 46 13.11 -8.41 -8.32
N ARG A 47 13.34 -9.00 -9.50
CA ARG A 47 12.48 -8.80 -10.68
C ARG A 47 11.06 -9.31 -10.43
N GLU A 48 10.91 -10.51 -9.88
CA GLU A 48 9.60 -11.09 -9.56
C GLU A 48 8.83 -10.23 -8.55
N ARG A 49 9.52 -9.70 -7.52
CA ARG A 49 8.91 -8.75 -6.58
C ARG A 49 8.48 -7.47 -7.27
N PHE A 50 9.35 -6.91 -8.13
CA PHE A 50 9.05 -5.69 -8.87
C PHE A 50 7.84 -5.86 -9.80
N ASP A 51 7.81 -6.92 -10.60
CA ASP A 51 6.68 -7.21 -11.49
C ASP A 51 5.38 -7.41 -10.70
N ARG A 52 5.43 -8.07 -9.54
CA ARG A 52 4.26 -8.22 -8.67
C ARG A 52 3.77 -6.88 -8.13
N VAL A 53 4.67 -6.01 -7.68
CA VAL A 53 4.30 -4.66 -7.21
C VAL A 53 3.62 -3.86 -8.33
N LEU A 54 4.13 -3.97 -9.56
CA LEU A 54 3.50 -3.33 -10.72
C LEU A 54 2.12 -3.90 -11.03
N GLU A 55 1.98 -5.22 -11.07
CA GLU A 55 0.72 -5.90 -11.41
C GLU A 55 -0.40 -5.58 -10.42
N GLU A 56 -0.08 -5.54 -9.13
CA GLU A 56 -1.08 -5.33 -8.08
C GLU A 56 -1.44 -3.86 -7.90
N TRP A 57 -0.46 -2.96 -8.00
CA TRP A 57 -0.63 -1.58 -7.54
C TRP A 57 -0.63 -0.53 -8.64
N VAL A 58 -0.24 -0.88 -9.87
CA VAL A 58 -0.22 0.05 -11.00
C VAL A 58 -1.27 -0.36 -12.02
N PRO A 59 -2.46 0.28 -12.03
CA PRO A 59 -3.54 -0.15 -12.91
C PRO A 59 -3.22 0.10 -14.38
N GLU A 60 -2.47 1.15 -14.73
CA GLU A 60 -2.16 1.48 -16.11
C GLU A 60 -1.06 0.58 -16.70
N GLU A 61 -1.39 -0.25 -17.68
CA GLU A 61 -0.40 -1.12 -18.36
C GLU A 61 0.76 -0.32 -18.98
N GLN A 62 0.46 0.84 -19.58
CA GLN A 62 1.48 1.72 -20.17
C GLN A 62 2.52 2.17 -19.13
N LEU A 63 2.07 2.40 -17.91
CA LEU A 63 2.95 2.78 -16.81
C LEU A 63 3.77 1.59 -16.32
N ARG A 64 3.16 0.40 -16.24
CA ARG A 64 3.90 -0.85 -15.94
C ARG A 64 5.00 -1.11 -16.96
N GLU A 65 4.71 -0.98 -18.25
CA GLU A 65 5.69 -1.13 -19.33
C GLU A 65 6.83 -0.10 -19.21
N ALA A 66 6.53 1.16 -18.88
CA ALA A 66 7.54 2.18 -18.68
C ALA A 66 8.47 1.85 -17.50
N TRP A 67 7.92 1.36 -16.39
CA TRP A 67 8.69 0.89 -15.23
C TRP A 67 9.54 -0.35 -15.54
N ARG A 68 9.02 -1.33 -16.30
CA ARG A 68 9.81 -2.48 -16.76
C ARG A 68 10.96 -2.04 -17.67
N ALA A 69 10.72 -1.11 -18.59
CA ALA A 69 11.75 -0.56 -19.46
C ALA A 69 12.83 0.21 -18.67
N TYR A 70 12.43 0.95 -17.63
CA TYR A 70 13.35 1.62 -16.71
C TYR A 70 14.25 0.62 -15.97
N LEU A 71 13.67 -0.47 -15.45
CA LEU A 71 14.41 -1.54 -14.77
C LEU A 71 15.42 -2.23 -15.70
N ASP A 72 14.98 -2.69 -16.87
CA ASP A 72 15.76 -3.58 -17.74
C ASP A 72 16.81 -2.84 -18.58
N HIS A 73 16.52 -1.61 -19.03
CA HIS A 73 17.31 -0.92 -20.06
C HIS A 73 17.89 0.42 -19.60
N HIS A 74 17.72 0.81 -18.34
CA HIS A 74 17.99 2.18 -17.87
C HIS A 74 17.32 3.22 -18.77
N GLY A 75 16.04 2.98 -19.12
CA GLY A 75 15.22 3.93 -19.85
C GLY A 75 15.05 5.26 -19.10
N PRO A 76 14.28 6.22 -19.65
CA PRO A 76 13.90 7.41 -18.88
C PRO A 76 13.14 6.99 -17.61
N GLU A 77 13.38 7.69 -16.50
CA GLU A 77 12.62 7.50 -15.27
C GLU A 77 11.13 7.80 -15.56
N PRO A 78 10.23 6.83 -15.37
CA PRO A 78 8.82 7.03 -15.63
C PRO A 78 8.21 8.00 -14.62
N GLU A 79 7.05 8.56 -14.95
CA GLU A 79 6.25 9.23 -13.92
C GLU A 79 5.93 8.24 -12.80
N GLY A 80 5.88 8.71 -11.55
CA GLY A 80 5.53 7.85 -10.44
C GLY A 80 4.07 7.37 -10.57
N PRO A 81 3.74 6.14 -10.15
CA PRO A 81 2.35 5.73 -10.04
C PRO A 81 1.58 6.71 -9.15
N PRO A 82 0.26 6.85 -9.36
CA PRO A 82 -0.56 7.71 -8.51
C PRO A 82 -0.38 7.28 -7.06
N ALA A 83 -0.24 8.27 -6.18
CA ALA A 83 -0.05 7.98 -4.77
C ALA A 83 -1.27 7.26 -4.21
N ILE A 84 -1.03 6.15 -3.53
CA ILE A 84 -2.07 5.49 -2.74
C ILE A 84 -2.42 6.46 -1.61
N GLN A 85 -3.69 6.85 -1.54
CA GLN A 85 -4.24 7.59 -0.41
C GLN A 85 -5.03 6.58 0.44
N PRO A 86 -4.36 5.93 1.42
CA PRO A 86 -4.99 4.90 2.21
C PRO A 86 -6.16 5.50 2.99
N VAL A 87 -7.21 4.71 3.14
CA VAL A 87 -8.34 5.06 4.01
C VAL A 87 -7.87 4.87 5.45
N VAL A 88 -7.77 5.95 6.21
CA VAL A 88 -7.44 5.87 7.65
C VAL A 88 -8.70 5.72 8.51
N PHE A 89 -9.84 6.16 7.98
CA PHE A 89 -11.15 5.98 8.57
C PHE A 89 -12.23 5.96 7.49
N ARG A 90 -13.19 5.04 7.64
CA ARG A 90 -14.45 5.03 6.90
C ARG A 90 -15.54 4.81 7.91
N GLY A 91 -16.57 5.65 7.88
CA GLY A 91 -17.67 5.52 8.82
C GLY A 91 -19.00 5.79 8.17
N ARG A 92 -20.06 5.27 8.80
CA ARG A 92 -21.44 5.48 8.36
C ARG A 92 -22.24 6.20 9.43
N SER A 93 -22.97 7.23 9.02
CA SER A 93 -23.94 7.90 9.89
C SER A 93 -25.16 7.02 10.09
N GLY A 94 -25.53 6.77 11.34
CA GLY A 94 -26.77 6.05 11.68
C GLY A 94 -28.04 6.85 11.36
N VAL A 95 -27.93 8.18 11.21
CA VAL A 95 -29.07 9.08 10.98
C VAL A 95 -29.30 9.32 9.49
N THR A 96 -28.25 9.69 8.76
CA THR A 96 -28.36 10.06 7.34
C THR A 96 -28.01 8.91 6.40
N GLY A 97 -27.32 7.88 6.90
CA GLY A 97 -26.79 6.80 6.09
C GLY A 97 -25.56 7.17 5.26
N SER A 98 -25.14 8.44 5.27
CA SER A 98 -23.95 8.96 4.57
C SER A 98 -22.69 8.26 4.99
N ILE A 99 -21.74 8.17 4.06
CA ILE A 99 -20.42 7.60 4.29
C ILE A 99 -19.41 8.75 4.38
N VAL A 100 -18.65 8.78 5.46
CA VAL A 100 -17.45 9.60 5.56
C VAL A 100 -16.23 8.73 5.28
N GLU A 101 -15.31 9.23 4.47
CA GLU A 101 -13.99 8.64 4.25
C GLU A 101 -12.93 9.68 4.58
N ILE A 102 -11.94 9.26 5.35
CA ILE A 102 -10.75 10.05 5.66
C ILE A 102 -9.59 9.33 5.00
N ARG A 103 -8.94 10.01 4.06
CA ARG A 103 -7.87 9.44 3.22
C ARG A 103 -6.61 10.27 3.34
N GLY A 104 -5.45 9.61 3.30
CA GLY A 104 -4.15 10.27 3.32
C GLY A 104 -3.23 9.73 4.39
N THR A 105 -2.13 10.45 4.61
CA THR A 105 -1.04 10.07 5.52
C THR A 105 -0.53 11.33 6.22
N GLY A 106 -0.14 11.19 7.49
CA GLY A 106 0.47 12.27 8.25
C GLY A 106 -0.43 13.51 8.36
N ASP A 107 0.11 14.64 7.90
CA ASP A 107 -0.49 15.97 8.02
C ASP A 107 -1.41 16.36 6.83
N ASP A 108 -1.65 15.47 5.86
CA ASP A 108 -2.52 15.75 4.69
C ASP A 108 -3.69 14.76 4.62
N LEU A 109 -4.53 14.76 5.67
CA LEU A 109 -5.75 13.99 5.69
C LEU A 109 -6.89 14.75 5.00
N LYS A 110 -7.54 14.11 4.04
CA LYS A 110 -8.73 14.64 3.37
C LYS A 110 -9.96 13.97 3.93
N VAL A 111 -10.95 14.77 4.30
CA VAL A 111 -12.26 14.29 4.76
C VAL A 111 -13.25 14.44 3.62
N GLU A 112 -13.80 13.33 3.17
CA GLU A 112 -14.80 13.26 2.11
C GLU A 112 -16.12 12.71 2.67
N VAL A 113 -17.25 13.28 2.28
CA VAL A 113 -18.58 12.75 2.59
C VAL A 113 -19.27 12.42 1.27
N ASP A 114 -19.67 11.16 1.10
CA ASP A 114 -20.28 10.64 -0.12
C ASP A 114 -19.48 11.02 -1.39
N GLY A 115 -18.14 11.04 -1.27
CA GLY A 115 -17.18 11.38 -2.33
C GLY A 115 -16.93 12.88 -2.54
N ALA A 116 -17.57 13.77 -1.78
CA ALA A 116 -17.33 15.20 -1.83
C ALA A 116 -16.33 15.63 -0.76
N LEU A 117 -15.23 16.30 -1.15
CA LEU A 117 -14.26 16.87 -0.23
C LEU A 117 -14.91 17.94 0.66
N ILE A 118 -14.87 17.73 1.96
CA ILE A 118 -15.42 18.64 2.97
C ILE A 118 -14.32 19.50 3.57
N GLU A 119 -13.23 18.88 4.05
CA GLU A 119 -12.12 19.60 4.67
C GLU A 119 -10.79 18.82 4.60
N ARG A 120 -9.70 19.49 5.00
CA ARG A 120 -8.38 18.88 5.21
C ARG A 120 -7.99 19.00 6.69
N LEU A 121 -7.54 17.90 7.27
CA LEU A 121 -7.10 17.81 8.67
C LEU A 121 -5.58 17.68 8.76
N VAL A 122 -5.01 18.31 9.78
CA VAL A 122 -3.62 18.12 10.23
C VAL A 122 -3.71 17.33 11.55
N ALA A 123 -4.05 16.04 11.47
CA ALA A 123 -4.38 15.27 12.67
C ALA A 123 -4.00 13.80 12.55
N ASP A 124 -2.70 13.53 12.67
CA ASP A 124 -2.17 12.16 12.66
C ASP A 124 -2.57 11.36 13.93
N LYS A 125 -2.80 12.06 15.05
CA LYS A 125 -2.96 11.41 16.38
C LYS A 125 -4.32 10.75 16.59
N ASP A 126 -5.39 11.22 15.95
CA ASP A 126 -6.75 10.75 16.24
C ASP A 126 -7.07 9.41 15.58
N PHE A 127 -6.36 9.05 14.49
CA PHE A 127 -6.58 7.82 13.73
C PHE A 127 -5.51 6.74 13.93
N ALA A 128 -4.48 7.02 14.75
CA ALA A 128 -3.42 6.09 15.10
C ALA A 128 -3.83 5.01 16.12
N SER A 129 -5.01 5.12 16.74
CA SER A 129 -5.49 4.12 17.70
C SER A 129 -5.73 2.76 17.03
N THR A 130 -5.29 1.68 17.68
CA THR A 130 -5.51 0.30 17.24
C THR A 130 -6.72 -0.36 17.92
N GLU A 131 -7.34 0.33 18.89
CA GLU A 131 -8.49 -0.20 19.62
C GLU A 131 -9.82 0.04 18.85
N PRO A 132 -10.72 -0.96 18.78
CA PRO A 132 -12.03 -0.80 18.19
C PRO A 132 -12.89 0.14 19.06
N VAL A 133 -13.84 0.87 18.44
CA VAL A 133 -14.74 1.92 19.00
C VAL A 133 -14.39 3.37 18.59
N VAL A 134 -13.54 3.58 17.58
CA VAL A 134 -13.35 4.92 16.99
C VAL A 134 -14.65 5.40 16.32
N SER A 135 -15.31 6.40 16.88
CA SER A 135 -16.35 7.18 16.20
C SER A 135 -15.78 8.53 15.76
N PHE A 136 -16.16 8.97 14.56
CA PHE A 136 -15.74 10.27 14.04
C PHE A 136 -16.94 11.21 14.04
N ARG A 137 -16.78 12.38 14.63
CA ARG A 137 -17.82 13.42 14.63
C ARG A 137 -17.45 14.49 13.63
N LEU A 138 -18.33 14.72 12.66
CA LEU A 138 -18.22 15.79 11.67
C LEU A 138 -19.49 16.62 11.72
N ASN A 139 -19.35 17.90 12.11
CA ASN A 139 -20.47 18.76 12.44
C ASN A 139 -21.37 18.12 13.53
N ASP A 140 -22.67 18.00 13.25
CA ASP A 140 -23.65 17.37 14.14
C ASP A 140 -23.89 15.88 13.85
N ASN A 141 -23.11 15.28 12.94
CA ASN A 141 -23.22 13.86 12.61
C ASN A 141 -22.11 13.05 13.27
N GLU A 142 -22.50 11.91 13.84
CA GLU A 142 -21.58 10.89 14.33
C GLU A 142 -21.53 9.72 13.34
N PHE A 143 -20.33 9.32 12.97
CA PHE A 143 -20.06 8.23 12.05
C PHE A 143 -19.40 7.09 12.79
N GLN A 144 -20.00 5.90 12.70
CA GLN A 144 -19.43 4.67 13.26
C GLN A 144 -18.54 4.01 12.23
N GLU A 145 -17.33 3.59 12.63
CA GLU A 145 -16.37 2.99 11.72
C GLU A 145 -16.94 1.71 11.07
N THR A 146 -16.78 1.62 9.76
CA THR A 146 -17.11 0.47 8.92
C THR A 146 -15.90 0.06 8.08
N PHE A 147 -15.89 -1.19 7.63
CA PHE A 147 -14.84 -1.74 6.77
C PHE A 147 -15.47 -2.16 5.45
N ALA A 148 -14.82 -1.80 4.35
CA ALA A 148 -15.23 -2.18 3.00
C ALA A 148 -14.75 -3.59 2.65
N ALA A 149 -13.65 -4.05 3.26
CA ALA A 149 -13.10 -5.37 3.03
C ALA A 149 -14.12 -6.47 3.38
N SER A 150 -14.17 -7.48 2.52
CA SER A 150 -14.96 -8.68 2.63
C SER A 150 -14.51 -9.52 3.83
N THR A 151 -15.41 -10.39 4.28
CA THR A 151 -15.12 -11.30 5.39
C THR A 151 -13.97 -12.24 5.01
N GLU A 152 -13.95 -12.70 3.76
CA GLU A 152 -12.93 -13.55 3.18
C GLU A 152 -11.55 -12.89 3.21
N ALA A 153 -11.46 -11.61 2.80
CA ALA A 153 -10.21 -10.84 2.85
C ALA A 153 -9.70 -10.67 4.28
N LEU A 154 -10.58 -10.35 5.23
CA LEU A 154 -10.22 -10.21 6.65
C LEU A 154 -9.76 -11.53 7.26
N GLN A 155 -10.42 -12.63 6.93
CA GLN A 155 -10.01 -13.98 7.38
C GLN A 155 -8.66 -14.38 6.80
N ALA A 156 -8.42 -14.09 5.52
CA ALA A 156 -7.15 -14.36 4.87
C ALA A 156 -6.02 -13.52 5.49
N LEU A 157 -6.26 -12.24 5.78
CA LEU A 157 -5.33 -11.37 6.48
C LEU A 157 -5.03 -11.89 7.90
N ALA A 158 -6.04 -12.27 8.68
CA ALA A 158 -5.86 -12.83 10.01
C ALA A 158 -5.04 -14.14 9.97
N ALA A 159 -5.32 -15.02 9.01
CA ALA A 159 -4.60 -16.28 8.84
C ALA A 159 -3.12 -16.06 8.48
N PHE A 160 -2.84 -15.07 7.61
CA PHE A 160 -1.47 -14.68 7.26
C PHE A 160 -0.68 -14.21 8.50
N LEU A 161 -1.28 -13.35 9.33
CA LEU A 161 -0.63 -12.82 10.53
C LEU A 161 -0.40 -13.88 11.62
N ASP A 162 -1.32 -14.83 11.76
CA ASP A 162 -1.21 -15.90 12.77
C ASP A 162 -0.20 -16.98 12.37
N ARG A 163 -0.18 -17.39 11.09
CA ARG A 163 0.64 -18.51 10.61
C ARG A 163 1.97 -18.09 9.99
N GLY A 164 2.12 -16.82 9.59
CA GLY A 164 3.27 -16.35 8.82
C GLY A 164 3.37 -16.99 7.43
N ASP A 165 2.22 -17.38 6.86
CA ASP A 165 2.14 -17.95 5.51
C ASP A 165 2.46 -16.90 4.42
N SER A 166 2.28 -17.25 3.15
CA SER A 166 2.37 -16.24 2.07
C SER A 166 1.28 -15.16 2.24
N PRO A 167 1.57 -13.88 1.95
CA PRO A 167 0.57 -12.82 1.99
C PRO A 167 -0.67 -13.16 1.14
N PRO A 168 -1.87 -12.71 1.54
CA PRO A 168 -3.11 -13.01 0.82
C PRO A 168 -3.25 -12.13 -0.43
N TRP A 169 -2.37 -12.35 -1.41
CA TRP A 169 -2.26 -11.54 -2.63
C TRP A 169 -3.58 -11.38 -3.39
N GLY A 170 -4.41 -12.43 -3.43
CA GLY A 170 -5.73 -12.35 -4.07
C GLY A 170 -6.70 -11.33 -3.45
N HIS A 171 -6.39 -10.82 -2.25
CA HIS A 171 -7.14 -9.78 -1.55
C HIS A 171 -6.34 -8.49 -1.35
N ALA A 172 -5.12 -8.37 -1.90
CA ALA A 172 -4.21 -7.24 -1.66
C ALA A 172 -4.86 -5.90 -1.99
N SER A 173 -5.41 -5.79 -3.20
CA SER A 173 -6.07 -4.57 -3.69
C SER A 173 -7.24 -4.12 -2.82
N GLU A 174 -8.02 -5.08 -2.33
CA GLU A 174 -9.15 -4.81 -1.45
C GLU A 174 -8.70 -4.35 -0.05
N LEU A 175 -7.72 -5.05 0.53
CA LEU A 175 -7.17 -4.73 1.86
C LEU A 175 -6.46 -3.37 1.86
N LEU A 176 -5.70 -3.05 0.82
CA LEU A 176 -5.06 -1.74 0.66
C LEU A 176 -6.09 -0.64 0.38
N ALA A 177 -7.08 -0.90 -0.48
CA ALA A 177 -8.11 0.11 -0.81
C ALA A 177 -8.93 0.51 0.42
N ASP A 178 -9.16 -0.43 1.35
CA ASP A 178 -9.78 -0.16 2.65
C ASP A 178 -8.77 0.31 3.72
N GLY A 179 -7.49 0.47 3.35
CA GLY A 179 -6.42 1.00 4.20
C GLY A 179 -6.06 0.11 5.39
N LEU A 180 -6.25 -1.21 5.28
CA LEU A 180 -5.98 -2.18 6.35
C LEU A 180 -4.51 -2.61 6.39
N ILE A 181 -3.86 -2.59 5.24
CA ILE A 181 -2.44 -2.89 5.07
C ILE A 181 -1.77 -1.75 4.29
N ASP A 182 -0.44 -1.71 4.31
CA ASP A 182 0.34 -0.93 3.36
C ASP A 182 0.88 -1.79 2.20
N VAL A 183 1.71 -1.20 1.35
CA VAL A 183 2.32 -1.87 0.19
C VAL A 183 3.28 -3.01 0.57
N HIS A 184 3.70 -3.09 1.83
CA HIS A 184 4.56 -4.13 2.39
C HIS A 184 3.77 -5.22 3.11
N PHE A 185 2.43 -5.16 3.10
CA PHE A 185 1.55 -6.00 3.91
C PHE A 185 1.69 -5.78 5.43
N ASP A 186 2.30 -4.67 5.85
CA ASP A 186 2.31 -4.29 7.26
C ASP A 186 0.93 -3.78 7.65
N LEU A 187 0.50 -4.13 8.87
CA LEU A 187 -0.82 -3.77 9.36
C LEU A 187 -0.87 -2.27 9.69
N THR A 188 -1.88 -1.58 9.18
CA THR A 188 -2.14 -0.20 9.57
C THR A 188 -2.88 -0.16 10.92
N PRO A 189 -2.96 1.00 11.60
CA PRO A 189 -3.84 1.16 12.75
C PRO A 189 -5.29 0.78 12.47
N ARG A 190 -5.79 1.10 11.27
CA ARG A 190 -7.14 0.71 10.83
C ARG A 190 -7.26 -0.80 10.62
N GLY A 191 -6.23 -1.46 10.08
CA GLY A 191 -6.15 -2.91 10.00
C GLY A 191 -6.24 -3.58 11.37
N HIS A 192 -5.53 -3.04 12.38
CA HIS A 192 -5.64 -3.53 13.75
C HIS A 192 -7.08 -3.44 14.28
N ARG A 193 -7.75 -2.30 14.07
CA ARG A 193 -9.15 -2.12 14.48
C ARG A 193 -10.12 -3.06 13.75
N ALA A 194 -9.85 -3.38 12.48
CA ALA A 194 -10.65 -4.31 11.69
C ALA A 194 -10.56 -5.75 12.24
N LEU A 195 -9.37 -6.17 12.65
CA LEU A 195 -9.12 -7.53 13.16
C LEU A 195 -9.46 -7.70 14.65
N ALA A 196 -9.62 -6.60 15.39
CA ALA A 196 -9.98 -6.63 16.81
C ALA A 196 -11.50 -6.78 17.07
N ARG A 197 -12.32 -6.86 16.02
CA ARG A 197 -13.79 -6.98 16.12
C ARG A 197 -14.29 -8.41 16.21
#